data_AF-A0A919CET1-F1
#
_entry.id   AF-A0A919CET1-F1
#
_cell.length_a   1.000
_cell.length_b   1.000
_cell.length_c   1.000
_cell.angle_alpha   90.00
_cell.angle_beta   90.00
_cell.angle_gamma   90.00
#
_symmetry.space_group_name_H-M   'P 1'
#
loop_
_entity.id
_entity.type
_entity.pdbx_description
1 polymer ?
#
loop_
_entity_poly.entity_id
_entity_poly.type
_entity_poly.pdbx_seq_one_letter_code
_entity_poly.pdbx_strand_id
1 'polypeptide(L)'
;MRHGIWPINPFAAPEIVRLAESLPAEWRSGKHLLRERLVRTGFSRDVSHPESHETFQEVLDMAMSRHGSSLLRRLLDQGSLLVEGGYLNAEKLYRSANEFGDTGDRTFDVYRPLILEMGLRSLQGRTLV
;
A
#
# COMPACT_ATOMS: atom_id res chain seq x y z
N MET A 1 -6.11 -20.77 -1.18
CA MET A 1 -5.13 -20.16 -2.12
C MET A 1 -4.68 -21.17 -3.18
N ARG A 2 -5.59 -21.64 -4.06
CA ARG A 2 -5.26 -22.70 -5.05
C ARG A 2 -4.79 -22.17 -6.41
N HIS A 3 -4.88 -20.86 -6.65
CA HIS A 3 -4.52 -20.23 -7.94
C HIS A 3 -3.58 -19.03 -7.81
N GLY A 4 -2.96 -18.80 -6.64
CA GLY A 4 -2.06 -17.66 -6.44
C GLY A 4 -2.72 -16.27 -6.47
N ILE A 5 -4.02 -16.20 -6.72
CA ILE A 5 -4.79 -14.95 -6.68
C ILE A 5 -5.15 -14.67 -5.22
N TRP A 6 -4.76 -13.49 -4.72
CA TRP A 6 -5.23 -12.98 -3.44
C TRP A 6 -6.75 -12.93 -3.50
N PRO A 7 -7.50 -13.53 -2.55
CA PRO A 7 -8.95 -13.43 -2.58
C PRO A 7 -9.30 -11.95 -2.66
N ILE A 8 -10.04 -11.56 -3.70
CA ILE A 8 -10.64 -10.23 -3.79
C ILE A 8 -11.29 -10.02 -2.43
N ASN A 9 -10.92 -8.92 -1.76
CA ASN A 9 -11.43 -8.60 -0.44
C ASN A 9 -12.94 -8.84 -0.47
N PRO A 10 -13.52 -9.68 0.41
CA PRO A 10 -14.94 -9.99 0.36
C PRO A 10 -15.83 -8.73 0.43
N PHE A 11 -15.30 -7.62 0.94
CA PHE A 11 -15.96 -6.31 0.93
C PHE A 11 -15.93 -5.57 -0.41
N ALA A 12 -15.14 -6.05 -1.39
CA ALA A 12 -15.13 -5.55 -2.77
C ALA A 12 -16.08 -6.34 -3.69
N ALA A 13 -16.85 -7.30 -3.16
CA ALA A 13 -17.93 -7.95 -3.92
C ALA A 13 -18.96 -6.90 -4.36
N PRO A 14 -19.40 -6.89 -5.64
CA PRO A 14 -20.32 -5.88 -6.15
C PRO A 14 -21.62 -5.75 -5.34
N GLU A 15 -22.12 -6.85 -4.77
CA GLU A 15 -23.30 -6.88 -3.91
C GLU A 15 -23.08 -6.10 -2.62
N ILE A 16 -21.90 -6.22 -2.03
CA ILE A 16 -21.52 -5.52 -0.81
C ILE A 16 -21.30 -4.03 -1.09
N VAL A 17 -20.70 -3.70 -2.23
CA VAL A 17 -20.51 -2.31 -2.66
C VAL A 17 -21.87 -1.62 -2.86
N ARG A 18 -22.79 -2.23 -3.62
CA ARG A 18 -24.14 -1.68 -3.84
C ARG A 18 -24.92 -1.53 -2.54
N LEU A 19 -24.83 -2.52 -1.64
CA LEU A 19 -25.43 -2.42 -0.32
C LEU A 19 -24.83 -1.22 0.43
N ALA A 20 -23.51 -1.10 0.47
CA ALA A 20 -22.85 0.01 1.15
C ALA A 20 -23.31 1.36 0.60
N GLU A 21 -23.34 1.53 -0.73
CA GLU A 21 -23.79 2.75 -1.41
C GLU A 21 -25.25 3.12 -1.14
N SER A 22 -26.12 2.13 -0.92
CA SER A 22 -27.54 2.36 -0.60
C SER A 22 -27.81 2.87 0.82
N LEU A 23 -26.80 2.84 1.69
CA LEU A 23 -26.96 3.20 3.11
C LEU A 23 -26.77 4.71 3.35
N PRO A 24 -27.45 5.26 4.37
CA PRO A 24 -27.20 6.63 4.82
C PRO A 24 -25.72 6.85 5.20
N ALA A 25 -25.25 8.09 5.10
CA ALA A 25 -23.84 8.42 5.27
C ALA A 25 -23.31 8.02 6.67
N GLU A 26 -24.12 8.17 7.71
CA GLU A 26 -23.78 7.78 9.07
C GLU A 26 -23.50 6.28 9.21
N TRP A 27 -24.19 5.43 8.45
CA TRP A 27 -23.98 3.97 8.45
C TRP A 27 -22.74 3.54 7.66
N ARG A 28 -22.33 4.36 6.67
CA ARG A 28 -21.10 4.13 5.89
C ARG A 28 -19.84 4.60 6.62
N SER A 29 -19.97 5.60 7.50
CA SER A 29 -18.85 6.16 8.24
C SER A 29 -18.24 5.16 9.22
N GLY A 30 -16.90 5.22 9.38
CA GLY A 30 -16.19 4.45 10.41
C GLY A 30 -16.42 2.94 10.36
N LYS A 31 -16.80 2.36 9.22
CA LYS A 31 -17.17 0.92 9.13
C LYS A 31 -18.25 0.52 10.16
N HIS A 32 -19.20 1.41 10.47
CA HIS A 32 -20.18 1.23 11.55
C HIS A 32 -20.89 -0.14 11.53
N LEU A 33 -21.44 -0.55 10.39
CA LEU A 33 -22.09 -1.87 10.25
C LEU A 33 -21.18 -3.06 10.58
N LEU A 34 -19.91 -2.99 10.19
CA LEU A 34 -18.95 -4.05 10.48
C LEU A 34 -18.68 -4.12 11.99
N ARG A 35 -18.55 -2.97 12.65
CA ARG A 35 -18.33 -2.89 14.10
C ARG A 35 -19.51 -3.45 14.88
N GLU A 36 -20.74 -3.06 14.51
CA GLU A 36 -21.97 -3.62 15.09
C GLU A 36 -22.06 -5.13 14.92
N ARG A 37 -21.71 -5.64 13.73
CA ARG A 37 -21.68 -7.09 13.48
C ARG A 37 -20.65 -7.80 14.36
N LEU A 38 -19.46 -7.23 14.54
CA LEU A 38 -18.42 -7.79 15.43
C LEU A 38 -18.90 -7.82 16.88
N VAL A 39 -19.51 -6.74 17.38
CA VAL A 39 -20.08 -6.69 18.74
C VAL A 39 -21.14 -7.78 18.92
N ARG A 40 -22.10 -7.89 17.99
CA ARG A 40 -23.19 -8.89 18.07
C ARG A 40 -22.72 -10.33 17.95
N THR A 41 -21.52 -10.56 17.42
CA THR A 41 -20.90 -11.90 17.33
C THR A 41 -20.01 -12.22 18.53
N GLY A 42 -19.96 -11.35 19.54
CA GLY A 42 -19.25 -11.58 20.80
C GLY A 42 -17.79 -11.16 20.79
N PHE A 43 -17.32 -10.42 19.78
CA PHE A 43 -15.96 -9.86 19.80
C PHE A 43 -15.84 -8.76 20.85
N SER A 44 -14.66 -8.66 21.46
CA SER A 44 -14.36 -7.64 22.47
C SER A 44 -14.40 -6.23 21.87
N ARG A 45 -14.42 -5.22 22.76
CA ARG A 45 -14.29 -3.83 22.36
C ARG A 45 -12.96 -3.56 21.65
N ASP A 46 -11.88 -4.22 22.07
CA ASP A 46 -10.55 -4.05 21.46
C ASP A 46 -10.51 -4.49 19.99
N VAL A 47 -11.37 -5.44 19.60
CA VAL A 47 -11.48 -5.89 18.20
C VAL A 47 -12.50 -5.07 17.41
N SER A 48 -13.66 -4.78 18.00
CA SER A 48 -14.75 -4.06 17.32
C SER A 48 -14.51 -2.55 17.23
N HIS A 49 -13.83 -1.98 18.22
CA HIS A 49 -13.58 -0.55 18.41
C HIS A 49 -12.14 -0.32 18.92
N PRO A 50 -11.11 -0.73 18.17
CA PRO A 50 -9.73 -0.56 18.59
C PRO A 50 -9.40 0.92 18.79
N GLU A 51 -8.71 1.25 19.89
CA GLU A 51 -8.21 2.60 20.15
C GLU A 51 -7.03 2.96 19.24
N SER A 52 -6.22 1.96 18.88
CA SER A 52 -5.17 2.07 17.88
C SER A 52 -5.37 1.01 16.80
N HIS A 53 -5.32 1.44 15.54
CA HIS A 53 -5.36 0.50 14.43
C HIS A 53 -4.02 -0.21 14.30
N GLU A 54 -4.04 -1.52 14.12
CA GLU A 54 -2.85 -2.24 13.66
C GLU A 54 -2.41 -1.65 12.32
N THR A 55 -1.17 -1.14 12.27
CA THR A 55 -0.58 -0.61 11.05
C THR A 55 0.75 -1.32 10.78
N PHE A 56 1.05 -1.53 9.50
CA PHE A 56 2.35 -2.02 9.07
C PHE A 56 3.36 -0.88 8.84
N GLN A 57 3.06 0.32 9.35
CA GLN A 57 3.84 1.51 9.06
C GLN A 57 5.28 1.37 9.59
N GLU A 58 5.45 0.91 10.83
CA GLU A 58 6.78 0.72 11.44
C GLU A 58 7.63 -0.29 10.65
N VAL A 59 7.01 -1.39 10.19
CA VAL A 59 7.69 -2.42 9.38
C VAL A 59 8.08 -1.84 8.03
N LEU A 60 7.18 -1.07 7.40
CA LEU A 60 7.45 -0.41 6.13
C LEU A 60 8.58 0.61 6.27
N ASP A 61 8.54 1.47 7.29
CA ASP A 61 9.56 2.48 7.55
C ASP A 61 10.92 1.82 7.77
N MET A 62 11.00 0.80 8.63
CA MET A 62 12.24 0.03 8.83
C MET A 62 12.77 -0.56 7.53
N ALA A 63 11.91 -1.19 6.72
CA ALA A 63 12.32 -1.78 5.44
C ALA A 63 12.81 -0.71 4.46
N MET A 64 12.13 0.43 4.38
CA MET A 64 12.51 1.52 3.49
C MET A 64 13.78 2.22 3.95
N SER A 65 13.94 2.52 5.25
CA SER A 65 15.19 3.10 5.77
C SER A 65 16.39 2.20 5.49
N ARG A 66 16.22 0.87 5.57
CA ARG A 66 17.31 -0.07 5.32
C ARG A 66 17.60 -0.30 3.83
N HIS A 67 16.58 -0.31 2.98
CA HIS A 67 16.72 -0.79 1.59
C HIS A 67 16.18 0.17 0.53
N GLY A 68 15.21 1.02 0.87
CA GLY A 68 14.44 1.86 -0.05
C GLY A 68 15.30 2.76 -0.93
N SER A 69 16.13 3.63 -0.35
CA SER A 69 16.97 4.55 -1.14
C SER A 69 17.91 3.82 -2.09
N SER A 70 18.58 2.77 -1.60
CA SER A 70 19.56 2.03 -2.40
C SER A 70 18.89 1.27 -3.55
N LEU A 71 17.71 0.69 -3.30
CA LEU A 71 16.93 0.01 -4.31
C LEU A 71 16.38 0.98 -5.37
N LEU A 72 15.86 2.14 -4.95
CA LEU A 72 15.29 3.13 -5.88
C LEU A 72 16.38 3.68 -6.80
N ARG A 73 17.55 4.04 -6.26
CA ARG A 73 18.69 4.48 -7.09
C ARG A 73 19.12 3.41 -8.10
N ARG A 74 19.26 2.16 -7.64
CA ARG A 74 19.61 1.05 -8.52
C ARG A 74 18.61 0.85 -9.66
N LEU A 75 17.31 0.97 -9.37
CA LEU A 75 16.26 0.85 -10.40
C LEU A 75 16.31 1.99 -11.41
N LEU A 76 16.63 3.21 -10.97
CA LEU A 76 16.85 4.35 -11.85
C LEU A 76 18.08 4.12 -12.74
N ASP A 77 19.19 3.66 -12.17
CA ASP A 77 20.44 3.36 -12.89
C ASP A 77 20.25 2.25 -13.94
N GLN A 78 19.36 1.29 -13.68
CA GLN A 78 19.06 0.16 -14.56
C GLN A 78 18.00 0.45 -15.63
N GLY A 79 17.52 1.70 -15.74
CA GLY A 79 16.42 2.07 -16.62
C GLY A 79 15.06 1.79 -15.98
N SER A 80 14.53 2.76 -15.26
CA SER A 80 13.18 2.69 -14.68
C SER A 80 12.12 2.74 -15.78
N LEU A 81 11.23 1.75 -15.81
CA LEU A 81 10.11 1.68 -16.75
C LEU A 81 9.19 2.89 -16.61
N LEU A 82 8.99 3.36 -15.38
CA LEU A 82 8.15 4.53 -15.10
C LEU A 82 8.78 5.84 -15.61
N VAL A 83 10.10 5.95 -15.59
CA VAL A 83 10.83 7.10 -16.15
C VAL A 83 10.85 7.02 -17.68
N GLU A 84 11.18 5.86 -18.24
CA GLU A 84 11.20 5.61 -19.69
C GLU A 84 9.82 5.86 -20.32
N GLY A 85 8.74 5.49 -19.62
CA GLY A 85 7.36 5.76 -20.02
C GLY A 85 6.90 7.20 -19.80
N GLY A 86 7.76 8.08 -19.24
CA GLY A 86 7.44 9.50 -18.98
C GLY A 86 6.46 9.73 -17.82
N TYR A 87 6.17 8.71 -17.01
CA TYR A 87 5.25 8.80 -15.87
C TYR A 87 5.89 9.47 -14.66
N LEU A 88 7.20 9.30 -14.48
CA LEU A 88 7.97 9.87 -13.38
C LEU A 88 9.22 10.59 -13.88
N ASN A 89 9.68 11.58 -13.10
CA ASN A 89 10.90 12.34 -13.39
C ASN A 89 12.09 11.75 -12.61
N ALA A 90 13.13 11.31 -13.33
CA ALA A 90 14.31 10.68 -12.72
C ALA A 90 15.03 11.57 -11.70
N GLU A 91 15.29 12.84 -12.03
CA GLU A 91 16.03 13.74 -11.15
C GLU A 91 15.31 13.98 -9.82
N LYS A 92 13.98 14.13 -9.87
CA LYS A 92 13.15 14.24 -8.66
C LYS A 92 13.22 12.97 -7.83
N LEU A 93 13.20 11.79 -8.46
CA LEU A 93 13.30 10.52 -7.74
C LEU A 93 14.69 10.31 -7.12
N TYR A 94 15.78 10.66 -7.80
CA TYR A 94 17.12 10.62 -7.20
C TYR A 94 17.21 11.54 -5.99
N ARG A 95 16.65 12.76 -6.10
CA ARG A 95 16.60 13.70 -4.98
C ARG A 95 15.83 13.11 -3.80
N SER A 96 14.61 12.60 -4.03
CA SER A 96 13.81 11.97 -2.98
C SER A 96 14.50 10.76 -2.36
N ALA A 97 15.21 9.94 -3.15
CA ALA A 97 15.98 8.80 -2.63
C ALA A 97 17.15 9.24 -1.73
N ASN A 98 17.82 10.35 -2.07
CA ASN A 98 18.91 10.90 -1.26
C ASN A 98 18.37 11.56 0.01
N GLU A 99 17.37 12.44 -0.10
CA GLU A 99 16.73 13.11 1.04
C GLU A 99 16.15 12.09 2.05
N PHE A 100 15.49 11.04 1.56
CA PHE A 100 15.01 9.94 2.41
C PHE A 100 16.17 9.14 3.03
N GLY A 101 17.27 8.95 2.30
CA GLY A 101 18.45 8.25 2.82
C GLY A 101 19.12 9.01 3.97
N ASP A 102 19.06 10.34 3.95
CA ASP A 102 19.65 11.20 4.96
C ASP A 102 18.74 11.40 6.18
N THR A 103 17.43 11.49 5.97
CA THR A 103 16.46 11.84 7.03
C THR A 103 15.65 10.65 7.55
N GLY A 104 15.40 9.64 6.72
CA GLY A 104 14.43 8.58 6.98
C GLY A 104 12.96 9.02 6.92
N ASP A 105 12.69 10.31 6.63
CA ASP A 105 11.36 10.88 6.60
C ASP A 105 10.71 10.77 5.22
N ARG A 106 9.38 10.83 5.17
CA ARG A 106 8.58 10.80 3.93
C ARG A 106 8.71 9.47 3.17
N THR A 107 8.67 8.35 3.89
CA THR A 107 8.71 6.97 3.37
C THR A 107 7.93 6.74 2.08
N PHE A 108 6.74 7.31 1.96
CA PHE A 108 5.88 7.14 0.79
C PHE A 108 6.43 7.74 -0.50
N ASP A 109 7.36 8.71 -0.44
CA ASP A 109 7.99 9.29 -1.62
C ASP A 109 8.99 8.33 -2.28
N VAL A 110 9.52 7.37 -1.51
CA VAL A 110 10.38 6.29 -2.01
C VAL A 110 9.57 5.01 -2.24
N TYR A 111 8.69 4.64 -1.31
CA TYR A 111 7.92 3.40 -1.39
C TYR A 111 6.96 3.35 -2.59
N ARG A 112 6.23 4.42 -2.89
CA ARG A 112 5.22 4.40 -3.97
C ARG A 112 5.83 4.20 -5.36
N PRO A 113 6.92 4.91 -5.75
CA PRO A 113 7.63 4.61 -6.99
C PRO A 113 8.16 3.18 -7.02
N LEU A 114 8.75 2.70 -5.91
CA LEU A 114 9.31 1.35 -5.82
C LEU A 114 8.27 0.26 -6.05
N ILE A 115 7.15 0.28 -5.31
CA ILE A 115 6.13 -0.78 -5.41
C ILE A 115 5.49 -0.81 -6.80
N LEU A 116 5.30 0.36 -7.41
CA LEU A 116 4.74 0.45 -8.76
C LEU A 116 5.72 -0.05 -9.83
N GLU A 117 6.99 0.37 -9.75
CA GLU A 117 8.06 -0.09 -10.65
C GLU A 117 8.22 -1.62 -10.58
N MET A 118 8.27 -2.17 -9.37
CA MET A 118 8.36 -3.62 -9.15
C MET A 118 7.13 -4.37 -9.70
N GLY A 119 5.94 -3.79 -9.55
CA GLY A 119 4.71 -4.33 -10.13
C GLY A 119 4.77 -4.40 -11.66
N LEU A 120 5.18 -3.31 -12.32
CA LEU A 120 5.33 -3.27 -13.78
C LEU A 120 6.39 -4.24 -14.28
N ARG A 121 7.54 -4.28 -13.60
CA ARG A 121 8.63 -5.22 -13.91
C ARG A 121 8.17 -6.68 -13.82
N SER A 122 7.41 -7.02 -12.77
CA SER A 122 6.82 -8.35 -12.61
C SER A 122 5.86 -8.69 -13.75
N LEU A 123 4.96 -7.77 -14.11
CA LEU A 123 4.02 -7.96 -15.23
C LEU A 123 4.71 -8.12 -16.59
N GLN A 124 5.88 -7.52 -16.78
CA GLN A 124 6.68 -7.62 -18.01
C GLN A 124 7.72 -8.75 -17.97
N GLY A 125 7.79 -9.54 -16.89
CA GLY A 125 8.80 -10.60 -16.73
C GLY A 125 10.24 -10.11 -16.59
N ARG A 126 10.46 -8.83 -16.23
CA ARG A 126 11.79 -8.24 -16.00
C ARG A 126 12.14 -8.34 -14.51
N THR A 127 12.79 -9.42 -14.09
CA THR A 127 13.25 -9.56 -12.69
C THR A 127 14.59 -8.86 -12.47
N LEU A 128 14.80 -8.27 -11.29
CA LEU A 128 16.12 -7.80 -10.86
C LEU A 128 17.03 -9.02 -10.69
N VAL A 129 18.03 -9.15 -11.56
CA VAL A 129 19.17 -10.05 -11.34
C VAL A 129 20.19 -9.33 -10.47
#